data_AF-A0A151Z4A4-F1
#
_entry.id   AF-A0A151Z4A4-F1
#
_cell.length_a   1.000
_cell.length_b   1.000
_cell.length_c   1.000
_cell.angle_alpha   90.00
_cell.angle_beta   90.00
_cell.angle_gamma   90.00
#
_symmetry.space_group_name_H-M   'P 1'
#
loop_
_entity.id
_entity.type
_entity.pdbx_description
1 polymer ?
#
loop_
_entity_poly.entity_id
_entity_poly.type
_entity_poly.pdbx_seq_one_letter_code
_entity_poly.pdbx_strand_id
1 'polypeptide(L)'
;METTEIDFKYYYQSLGFLSSIAFAIQYLPQMKLNYQRKSTQGFSSSGIIIKLIGASFLLVNSWLTGETLPIFFYGLINVVQHSTFMYQFSIYDKNTKYLLWILFPFLPLLMGRLYPKSMYTTNSIKPITQVLSHLPQLIVSYKSKSTQGVSLQSQYLNFFGGVVGVLMLIGIPPVSIMTYFIYINSIAQSVSIFLMYFYYDLRKRNKTITRDSVI
;
A
#
# COMPACT_ATOMS: atom_id res chain seq x y z
N MET A 1 36.20 12.46 3.53
CA MET A 1 34.92 13.10 3.94
C MET A 1 33.91 12.99 2.80
N GLU A 2 34.26 13.44 1.59
CA GLU A 2 33.41 13.30 0.38
C GLU A 2 33.06 11.84 0.01
N THR A 3 34.01 10.91 0.12
CA THR A 3 33.75 9.48 -0.12
C THR A 3 32.74 8.88 0.86
N THR A 4 32.84 9.23 2.13
CA THR A 4 31.94 8.75 3.19
C THR A 4 30.51 9.23 2.98
N GLU A 5 30.32 10.49 2.56
CA GLU A 5 28.99 11.03 2.23
C GLU A 5 28.35 10.33 1.03
N ILE A 6 29.15 10.02 0.01
CA ILE A 6 28.72 9.26 -1.16
C ILE A 6 28.28 7.85 -0.77
N ASP A 7 29.06 7.16 0.07
CA ASP A 7 28.73 5.81 0.55
C ASP A 7 27.42 5.79 1.35
N PHE A 8 27.19 6.79 2.20
CA PHE A 8 25.92 6.93 2.92
C PHE A 8 24.74 7.13 1.97
N LYS A 9 24.87 7.97 0.94
CA LYS A 9 23.81 8.19 -0.04
C LYS A 9 23.42 6.90 -0.77
N TYR A 10 24.38 6.10 -1.21
CA TYR A 10 24.11 4.81 -1.85
C TYR A 10 23.46 3.81 -0.90
N TYR A 11 23.88 3.78 0.36
CA TYR A 11 23.26 2.98 1.40
C TYR A 11 21.78 3.32 1.57
N TYR A 12 21.43 4.59 1.77
CA TYR A 12 20.04 5.02 1.93
C TYR A 12 19.21 4.80 0.66
N GLN A 13 19.79 4.99 -0.53
CA GLN A 13 19.11 4.69 -1.79
C GLN A 13 18.80 3.20 -1.93
N SER A 14 19.70 2.33 -1.47
CA SER A 14 19.50 0.87 -1.44
C SER A 14 18.35 0.49 -0.51
N LEU A 15 18.24 1.14 0.67
CA LEU A 15 17.08 0.99 1.55
C LEU A 15 15.78 1.40 0.83
N GLY A 16 15.80 2.50 0.09
CA GLY A 16 14.67 2.93 -0.71
C GLY A 16 14.21 1.87 -1.72
N PHE A 17 15.13 1.30 -2.48
CA PHE A 17 14.81 0.22 -3.42
C PHE A 17 14.29 -1.03 -2.71
N LEU A 18 14.89 -1.40 -1.58
CA LEU A 18 14.42 -2.53 -0.76
C LEU A 18 12.99 -2.31 -0.27
N SER A 19 12.66 -1.10 0.17
CA SER A 19 11.30 -0.70 0.53
C SER A 19 10.34 -0.84 -0.66
N SER A 20 10.74 -0.33 -1.84
CA SER A 20 9.93 -0.41 -3.06
C SER A 20 9.69 -1.85 -3.52
N ILE A 21 10.68 -2.73 -3.39
CA ILE A 21 10.57 -4.17 -3.68
C ILE A 21 9.62 -4.86 -2.70
N ALA A 22 9.70 -4.54 -1.40
CA ALA A 22 8.77 -5.07 -0.41
C ALA A 22 7.32 -4.72 -0.76
N PHE A 23 7.07 -3.45 -1.13
CA PHE A 23 5.76 -3.02 -1.62
C PHE A 23 5.35 -3.69 -2.94
N ALA A 24 6.29 -3.98 -3.85
CA ALA A 24 6.02 -4.70 -5.09
C ALA A 24 5.48 -6.11 -4.88
N ILE A 25 6.05 -6.81 -3.90
CA ILE A 25 5.71 -8.21 -3.61
C ILE A 25 4.46 -8.29 -2.73
N GLN A 26 4.20 -7.26 -1.91
CA GLN A 26 3.15 -7.23 -0.89
C GLN A 26 1.77 -7.72 -1.34
N TYR A 27 1.30 -7.33 -2.52
CA TYR A 27 -0.06 -7.67 -2.98
C TYR A 27 -0.14 -8.94 -3.82
N LEU A 28 0.99 -9.57 -4.17
CA LEU A 28 1.01 -10.82 -4.95
C LEU A 28 0.22 -11.96 -4.28
N PRO A 29 0.31 -12.19 -2.95
CA PRO A 29 -0.48 -13.22 -2.29
C PRO A 29 -1.99 -13.00 -2.44
N GLN A 30 -2.44 -11.74 -2.34
CA GLN A 30 -3.86 -11.40 -2.48
C GLN A 30 -4.34 -11.58 -3.93
N MET A 31 -3.55 -11.15 -4.91
CA MET A 31 -3.86 -11.37 -6.32
C MET A 31 -3.99 -12.85 -6.64
N LYS A 32 -3.06 -13.68 -6.14
CA LYS A 32 -3.11 -15.13 -6.27
C LYS A 32 -4.34 -15.73 -5.60
N LEU A 33 -4.68 -15.27 -4.39
CA LEU A 33 -5.86 -15.74 -3.65
C LEU A 33 -7.16 -15.49 -4.44
N ASN A 34 -7.34 -14.29 -4.96
CA ASN A 34 -8.49 -13.94 -5.80
C ASN A 34 -8.55 -14.82 -7.06
N TYR A 35 -7.40 -15.05 -7.69
CA TYR A 35 -7.30 -15.90 -8.88
C TYR A 35 -7.63 -17.37 -8.60
N GLN A 36 -7.22 -17.90 -7.45
CA GLN A 36 -7.53 -19.28 -7.04
C GLN A 36 -9.01 -19.46 -6.70
N ARG A 37 -9.60 -18.50 -5.99
CA ARG A 37 -11.03 -18.54 -5.61
C ARG A 37 -11.98 -18.19 -6.75
N LYS A 38 -11.47 -17.57 -7.82
CA LYS A 38 -12.27 -16.92 -8.88
C LYS A 38 -13.31 -15.95 -8.30
N SER A 39 -12.95 -15.30 -7.20
CA SER A 39 -13.83 -14.42 -6.43
C SER A 39 -13.00 -13.40 -5.66
N THR A 40 -13.56 -12.19 -5.54
CA THR A 40 -13.03 -11.06 -4.77
C THR A 40 -13.78 -10.84 -3.45
N GLN A 41 -14.65 -11.79 -3.07
CA GLN A 41 -15.44 -11.70 -1.84
C GLN A 41 -14.56 -11.57 -0.60
N GLY A 42 -14.88 -10.59 0.25
CA GLY A 42 -14.12 -10.26 1.46
C GLY A 42 -12.97 -9.28 1.25
N PHE A 43 -12.70 -8.87 0.01
CA PHE A 43 -11.69 -7.85 -0.34
C PHE A 43 -12.38 -6.56 -0.83
N SER A 44 -12.09 -5.44 -0.17
CA SER A 44 -12.83 -4.19 -0.40
C SER A 44 -12.48 -3.49 -1.72
N SER A 45 -13.38 -3.56 -2.71
CA SER A 45 -13.19 -2.88 -4.00
C SER A 45 -13.15 -1.35 -3.87
N SER A 46 -14.02 -0.76 -3.04
CA SER A 46 -14.02 0.68 -2.76
C SER A 46 -12.71 1.14 -2.12
N GLY A 47 -12.16 0.34 -1.20
CA GLY A 47 -10.85 0.59 -0.62
C GLY A 47 -9.75 0.61 -1.68
N ILE A 48 -9.73 -0.34 -2.61
CA ILE A 48 -8.72 -0.39 -3.67
C ILE A 48 -8.89 0.75 -4.69
N ILE A 49 -10.11 1.17 -5.02
CA ILE A 49 -10.33 2.36 -5.84
C ILE A 49 -9.68 3.60 -5.19
N ILE A 50 -9.92 3.81 -3.89
CA ILE A 50 -9.31 4.93 -3.16
C ILE A 50 -7.77 4.82 -3.14
N LYS A 51 -7.21 3.60 -3.01
CA LYS A 51 -5.76 3.38 -3.11
C LYS A 51 -5.21 3.69 -4.49
N LEU A 52 -5.94 3.35 -5.57
CA LEU A 52 -5.53 3.67 -6.94
C LEU A 52 -5.49 5.19 -7.16
N ILE A 53 -6.47 5.94 -6.64
CA ILE A 53 -6.47 7.40 -6.66
C ILE A 53 -5.20 7.94 -5.99
N GLY A 54 -4.93 7.51 -4.76
CA GLY A 54 -3.73 7.91 -4.03
C GLY A 54 -2.43 7.57 -4.75
N ALA A 55 -2.32 6.34 -5.25
CA ALA A 55 -1.15 5.87 -5.99
C ALA A 55 -0.90 6.65 -7.28
N SER A 56 -1.98 7.05 -7.97
CA SER A 56 -1.90 7.86 -9.18
C SER A 56 -1.33 9.24 -8.92
N PHE A 57 -1.78 9.91 -7.85
CA PHE A 57 -1.20 11.19 -7.43
C PHE A 57 0.26 11.05 -7.00
N LEU A 58 0.61 10.01 -6.24
CA LEU A 58 2.01 9.75 -5.86
C LEU A 58 2.89 9.56 -7.11
N LEU A 59 2.49 8.71 -8.05
CA LEU A 59 3.23 8.43 -9.28
C LEU A 59 3.48 9.71 -10.07
N VAL A 60 2.43 10.48 -10.35
CA VAL A 60 2.55 11.67 -11.19
C VAL A 60 3.34 12.76 -10.49
N ASN A 61 3.01 13.06 -9.22
CA ASN A 61 3.70 14.13 -8.52
C ASN A 61 5.19 13.79 -8.35
N SER A 62 5.52 12.55 -7.98
CA SER A 62 6.92 12.13 -7.83
C SER A 62 7.72 12.26 -9.13
N TRP A 63 7.11 11.93 -10.27
CA TRP A 63 7.73 12.15 -11.58
C TRP A 63 7.94 13.64 -11.87
N LEU A 64 6.89 14.46 -11.72
CA LEU A 64 6.91 15.87 -12.13
C LEU A 64 7.78 16.75 -11.20
N THR A 65 7.91 16.39 -9.92
CA THR A 65 8.72 17.14 -8.95
C THR A 65 10.17 16.65 -8.87
N GLY A 66 10.54 15.59 -9.60
CA GLY A 66 11.89 15.01 -9.52
C GLY A 66 12.18 14.36 -8.16
N GLU A 67 11.19 13.69 -7.59
CA GLU A 67 11.32 12.95 -6.33
C GLU A 67 12.30 11.76 -6.50
N THR A 68 12.77 11.21 -5.39
CA THR A 68 13.75 10.10 -5.45
C THR A 68 13.21 8.90 -6.24
N LEU A 69 14.09 8.24 -7.00
CA LEU A 69 13.72 7.09 -7.84
C LEU A 69 12.95 6.00 -7.07
N PRO A 70 13.34 5.60 -5.84
CA PRO A 70 12.56 4.64 -5.06
C PRO A 70 11.10 5.06 -4.84
N ILE A 71 10.84 6.33 -4.49
CA ILE A 71 9.49 6.83 -4.26
C ILE A 71 8.67 6.81 -5.56
N PHE A 72 9.29 7.21 -6.67
CA PHE A 72 8.67 7.12 -7.99
C PHE A 72 8.28 5.67 -8.33
N PHE A 73 9.21 4.72 -8.17
CA PHE A 73 8.94 3.30 -8.43
C PHE A 73 7.85 2.76 -7.51
N TYR A 74 7.84 3.15 -6.23
CA TYR A 74 6.76 2.80 -5.32
C TYR A 74 5.39 3.31 -5.80
N GLY A 75 5.32 4.53 -6.31
CA GLY A 75 4.12 5.07 -6.97
C GLY A 75 3.69 4.23 -8.17
N LEU A 76 4.61 3.95 -9.09
CA LEU A 76 4.39 3.17 -10.31
C LEU A 76 3.87 1.76 -10.01
N ILE A 77 4.56 1.07 -9.11
CA ILE A 77 4.23 -0.28 -8.68
C ILE A 77 2.82 -0.35 -8.09
N ASN A 78 2.45 0.60 -7.22
CA ASN A 78 1.10 0.64 -6.65
C ASN A 78 0.03 0.86 -7.72
N VAL A 79 0.26 1.74 -8.70
CA VAL A 79 -0.68 1.96 -9.81
C VAL A 79 -0.89 0.67 -10.59
N VAL A 80 0.19 -0.06 -10.91
CA VAL A 80 0.11 -1.36 -11.58
C VAL A 80 -0.67 -2.36 -10.73
N GLN A 81 -0.33 -2.50 -9.44
CA GLN A 81 -1.00 -3.46 -8.55
C GLN A 81 -2.49 -3.18 -8.40
N HIS A 82 -2.89 -1.93 -8.21
CA HIS A 82 -4.29 -1.57 -8.06
C HIS A 82 -5.06 -1.65 -9.39
N SER A 83 -4.40 -1.42 -10.52
CA SER A 83 -4.98 -1.67 -11.84
C SER A 83 -5.22 -3.17 -12.08
N THR A 84 -4.31 -4.03 -11.64
CA THR A 84 -4.52 -5.50 -11.65
C THR A 84 -5.74 -5.89 -10.83
N PHE A 85 -5.96 -5.25 -9.68
CA PHE A 85 -7.18 -5.48 -8.91
C PHE A 85 -8.44 -4.95 -9.61
N MET A 86 -8.39 -3.80 -10.29
CA MET A 86 -9.51 -3.33 -11.12
C MET A 86 -9.90 -4.36 -12.18
N TYR A 87 -8.90 -5.00 -12.80
CA TYR A 87 -9.12 -6.10 -13.72
C TYR A 87 -9.76 -7.33 -13.03
N GLN A 88 -9.24 -7.74 -11.87
CA GLN A 88 -9.82 -8.86 -11.11
C GLN A 88 -11.28 -8.59 -10.68
N PHE A 89 -11.59 -7.40 -10.16
CA PHE A 89 -12.96 -7.01 -9.81
C PHE A 89 -13.87 -6.99 -11.03
N SER A 90 -13.39 -6.49 -12.17
CA SER A 90 -14.16 -6.47 -13.41
C SER A 90 -14.60 -7.87 -13.84
N ILE A 91 -13.72 -8.86 -13.73
CA ILE A 91 -14.02 -10.24 -14.14
C ILE A 91 -14.89 -10.94 -13.10
N TYR A 92 -14.49 -10.90 -11.83
CA TYR A 92 -15.12 -11.73 -10.79
C TYR A 92 -16.43 -11.15 -10.28
N ASP A 93 -16.61 -9.82 -10.25
CA ASP A 93 -17.88 -9.18 -9.92
C ASP A 93 -18.78 -8.98 -11.15
N LYS A 94 -18.31 -9.34 -12.36
CA LYS A 94 -18.99 -9.12 -13.65
C LYS A 94 -19.39 -7.65 -13.89
N ASN A 95 -18.56 -6.71 -13.47
CA ASN A 95 -18.81 -5.28 -13.61
C ASN A 95 -17.64 -4.56 -14.30
N THR A 96 -17.78 -4.28 -15.59
CA THR A 96 -16.72 -3.68 -16.42
C THR A 96 -16.35 -2.24 -16.05
N LYS A 97 -17.19 -1.56 -15.25
CA LYS A 97 -16.93 -0.18 -14.82
C LYS A 97 -15.64 -0.03 -14.01
N TYR A 98 -15.16 -1.11 -13.38
CA TYR A 98 -13.87 -1.08 -12.68
C TYR A 98 -12.70 -0.76 -13.62
N LEU A 99 -12.75 -1.18 -14.89
CA LEU A 99 -11.67 -0.93 -15.85
C LEU A 99 -11.47 0.56 -16.15
N LEU A 100 -12.52 1.39 -16.05
CA LEU A 100 -12.43 2.82 -16.27
C LEU A 100 -11.46 3.50 -15.28
N TRP A 101 -11.35 2.96 -14.06
CA TRP A 101 -10.44 3.48 -13.04
C TRP A 101 -8.96 3.32 -13.40
N ILE A 102 -8.60 2.41 -14.31
CA ILE A 102 -7.22 2.23 -14.78
C ILE A 102 -6.71 3.48 -15.51
N LEU A 103 -7.63 4.28 -16.07
CA LEU A 103 -7.31 5.56 -16.73
C LEU A 103 -7.13 6.71 -15.74
N PHE A 104 -7.39 6.50 -14.44
CA PHE A 104 -7.30 7.57 -13.44
C PHE A 104 -5.94 8.28 -13.41
N PRO A 105 -4.76 7.65 -13.61
CA PRO A 105 -3.47 8.34 -13.65
C PRO A 105 -3.36 9.49 -14.66
N PHE A 106 -4.19 9.51 -15.71
CA PHE A 106 -4.21 10.63 -16.66
C PHE A 106 -4.75 11.92 -16.04
N LEU A 107 -5.64 11.83 -15.04
CA LEU A 107 -6.19 13.00 -14.35
C LEU A 107 -5.12 13.79 -13.57
N PRO A 108 -4.37 13.20 -12.62
CA PRO A 108 -3.30 13.92 -11.95
C PRO A 108 -2.21 14.34 -12.92
N LEU A 109 -1.94 13.59 -14.00
CA LEU A 109 -0.98 13.99 -15.04
C LEU A 109 -1.39 15.30 -15.72
N LEU A 110 -2.65 15.39 -16.17
CA LEU A 110 -3.18 16.60 -16.77
C LEU A 110 -3.18 17.76 -15.76
N MET A 111 -3.65 17.52 -14.54
CA MET A 111 -3.66 18.53 -13.47
C MET A 111 -2.26 19.04 -13.15
N GLY A 112 -1.27 18.17 -12.97
CA GLY A 112 0.10 18.54 -12.64
C GLY A 112 0.83 19.27 -13.78
N ARG A 113 0.49 18.96 -15.04
CA ARG A 113 1.03 19.67 -16.21
C ARG A 113 0.39 21.05 -16.42
N LEU A 114 -0.93 21.16 -16.25
CA LEU A 114 -1.64 22.43 -16.44
C LEU A 114 -1.50 23.37 -15.24
N TYR A 115 -1.46 22.82 -14.02
CA TYR A 115 -1.43 23.58 -12.77
C TYR A 115 -0.33 23.07 -11.82
N PRO A 116 0.97 23.26 -12.13
CA PRO A 116 2.06 22.68 -11.32
C PRO A 116 2.01 23.03 -9.83
N LYS A 117 1.52 24.24 -9.50
CA LYS A 117 1.36 24.69 -8.09
C LYS A 117 0.36 23.85 -7.30
N SER A 118 -0.53 23.09 -7.95
CA SER A 118 -1.43 22.18 -7.22
C SER A 118 -0.67 21.06 -6.51
N MET A 119 0.56 20.74 -6.91
CA MET A 119 1.32 19.64 -6.30
C MET A 119 1.65 19.86 -4.82
N TYR A 120 1.75 21.12 -4.37
CA TYR A 120 1.87 21.44 -2.94
C TYR A 120 0.72 20.89 -2.10
N THR A 121 -0.51 20.88 -2.66
CA THR A 121 -1.69 20.36 -1.98
C THR A 121 -1.96 18.90 -2.35
N THR A 122 -1.83 18.52 -3.62
CA THR A 122 -2.15 17.16 -4.09
C THR A 122 -1.18 16.10 -3.57
N ASN A 123 0.02 16.49 -3.12
CA ASN A 123 0.93 15.58 -2.41
C ASN A 123 0.34 15.00 -1.11
N SER A 124 -0.66 15.65 -0.51
CA SER A 124 -1.36 15.12 0.66
C SER A 124 -2.39 14.03 0.32
N ILE A 125 -2.78 13.89 -0.96
CA ILE A 125 -3.84 12.96 -1.38
C ILE A 125 -3.41 11.51 -1.11
N LYS A 126 -2.18 11.11 -1.42
CA LYS A 126 -1.69 9.75 -1.18
C LYS A 126 -1.79 9.34 0.30
N PRO A 127 -1.19 10.08 1.28
CA PRO A 127 -1.30 9.66 2.67
C PRO A 127 -2.73 9.72 3.20
N ILE A 128 -3.55 10.70 2.79
CA ILE A 128 -4.97 10.79 3.20
C ILE A 128 -5.76 9.57 2.69
N THR A 129 -5.68 9.29 1.39
CA THR A 129 -6.37 8.15 0.78
C THR A 129 -5.88 6.81 1.33
N GLN A 130 -4.62 6.71 1.73
CA GLN A 130 -4.09 5.54 2.41
C GLN A 130 -4.87 5.26 3.70
N VAL A 131 -5.05 6.26 4.57
CA VAL A 131 -5.84 6.12 5.81
C VAL A 131 -7.30 5.78 5.49
N LEU A 132 -7.95 6.55 4.61
CA LEU A 132 -9.37 6.37 4.28
C LEU A 132 -9.64 4.97 3.69
N SER A 133 -8.77 4.48 2.82
CA SER A 133 -8.92 3.16 2.19
C SER A 133 -8.77 1.98 3.15
N HIS A 134 -8.15 2.20 4.31
CA HIS A 134 -7.89 1.15 5.30
C HIS A 134 -9.07 0.94 6.26
N LEU A 135 -9.85 2.00 6.50
CA LEU A 135 -11.02 1.93 7.39
C LEU A 135 -12.02 0.84 6.97
N PRO A 136 -12.42 0.70 5.68
CA PRO A 136 -13.29 -0.39 5.25
C PRO A 136 -12.75 -1.78 5.63
N GLN A 137 -11.45 -1.98 5.48
CA GLN A 137 -10.84 -3.28 5.79
C GLN A 137 -10.86 -3.57 7.29
N LEU A 138 -10.58 -2.56 8.13
CA LEU A 138 -10.71 -2.69 9.58
C LEU A 138 -12.14 -2.99 10.00
N ILE A 139 -13.13 -2.33 9.38
CA ILE A 139 -14.56 -2.56 9.66
C ILE A 139 -14.96 -3.99 9.31
N VAL A 140 -14.54 -4.50 8.14
CA VAL A 140 -14.82 -5.88 7.73
C VAL A 140 -14.24 -6.88 8.74
N SER A 141 -12.97 -6.72 9.09
CA SER A 141 -12.30 -7.60 10.08
C SER A 141 -12.92 -7.52 11.47
N TYR A 142 -13.42 -6.34 11.86
CA TYR A 142 -14.05 -6.13 13.16
C TYR A 142 -15.43 -6.77 13.22
N LYS A 143 -16.22 -6.67 12.15
CA LYS A 143 -17.55 -7.27 12.03
C LYS A 143 -17.46 -8.79 11.94
N SER A 144 -16.48 -9.34 11.20
CA SER A 144 -16.27 -10.78 11.07
C SER A 144 -15.60 -11.42 12.30
N LYS A 145 -15.04 -10.61 13.21
CA LYS A 145 -14.22 -11.08 14.34
C LYS A 145 -13.10 -12.02 13.87
N SER A 146 -12.48 -11.71 12.74
CA SER A 146 -11.38 -12.47 12.13
C SER A 146 -10.63 -11.64 11.10
N THR A 147 -9.35 -11.96 10.87
CA THR A 147 -8.49 -11.36 9.84
C THR A 147 -8.28 -12.26 8.62
N GLN A 148 -8.95 -13.41 8.52
CA GLN A 148 -8.80 -14.36 7.39
C GLN A 148 -9.07 -13.77 6.00
N GLY A 149 -9.79 -12.65 5.91
CA GLY A 149 -10.03 -11.92 4.66
C GLY A 149 -8.82 -11.13 4.15
N VAL A 150 -7.76 -10.99 4.95
CA VAL A 150 -6.55 -10.23 4.63
C VAL A 150 -5.33 -11.12 4.75
N SER A 151 -4.44 -11.07 3.76
CA SER A 151 -3.15 -11.76 3.84
C SER A 151 -2.24 -11.14 4.90
N LEU A 152 -1.89 -11.89 5.94
CA LEU A 152 -0.90 -11.47 6.94
C LEU A 152 0.49 -11.31 6.33
N GLN A 153 0.86 -12.12 5.35
CA GLN A 153 2.12 -11.97 4.60
C GLN A 153 2.21 -10.58 3.94
N SER A 154 1.09 -10.11 3.37
CA SER A 154 0.98 -8.76 2.84
C SER A 154 1.26 -7.71 3.92
N GLN A 155 0.73 -7.90 5.14
CA GLN A 155 0.94 -6.95 6.23
C GLN A 155 2.38 -6.92 6.75
N TYR A 156 3.08 -8.07 6.76
CA TYR A 156 4.52 -8.12 7.09
C TYR A 156 5.37 -7.34 6.07
N LEU A 157 5.13 -7.55 4.77
CA LEU A 157 5.83 -6.82 3.72
C LEU A 157 5.53 -5.31 3.76
N ASN A 158 4.28 -4.94 4.05
CA ASN A 158 3.87 -3.55 4.23
C ASN A 158 4.55 -2.87 5.43
N PHE A 159 4.68 -3.60 6.54
CA PHE A 159 5.35 -3.12 7.75
C PHE A 159 6.84 -2.92 7.48
N PHE A 160 7.48 -3.95 6.92
CA PHE A 160 8.90 -3.92 6.58
C PHE A 160 9.23 -2.81 5.57
N GLY A 161 8.47 -2.72 4.48
CA GLY A 161 8.61 -1.64 3.49
C GLY A 161 8.42 -0.26 4.10
N GLY A 162 7.46 -0.11 5.02
CA GLY A 162 7.24 1.12 5.79
C GLY A 162 8.46 1.50 6.64
N VAL A 163 8.97 0.58 7.46
CA VAL A 163 10.14 0.84 8.32
C VAL A 163 11.38 1.20 7.50
N VAL A 164 11.71 0.39 6.50
CA VAL A 164 12.88 0.63 5.64
C VAL A 164 12.72 1.93 4.84
N GLY A 165 11.50 2.27 4.44
CA GLY A 165 11.21 3.54 3.78
C GLY A 165 11.41 4.75 4.69
N VAL A 166 10.98 4.69 5.96
CA VAL A 166 11.31 5.74 6.94
C VAL A 166 12.82 5.87 7.12
N LEU A 167 13.55 4.75 7.21
CA LEU A 167 15.02 4.78 7.33
C LEU A 167 15.69 5.43 6.12
N MET A 168 15.21 5.18 4.89
CA MET A 168 15.68 5.89 3.69
C MET A 168 15.54 7.41 3.86
N LEU A 169 14.39 7.88 4.36
CA LEU A 169 14.09 9.31 4.50
C LEU A 169 14.93 10.03 5.56
N ILE A 170 15.65 9.30 6.41
CA ILE A 170 16.62 9.88 7.37
C ILE A 170 17.84 10.42 6.61
N GLY A 171 18.30 9.69 5.59
CA GLY A 171 19.50 10.06 4.84
C GLY A 171 19.23 10.76 3.51
N ILE A 172 18.07 10.52 2.90
CA ILE A 172 17.66 11.19 1.66
C ILE A 172 16.31 11.85 1.92
N PRO A 173 16.28 13.14 2.30
CA PRO A 173 15.03 13.82 2.56
C PRO A 173 14.17 13.88 1.29
N PRO A 174 12.85 13.67 1.40
CA PRO A 174 11.95 13.70 0.25
C PRO A 174 11.70 15.15 -0.20
N VAL A 175 11.37 15.33 -1.48
CA VAL A 175 10.91 16.62 -2.00
C VAL A 175 9.62 17.06 -1.31
N SER A 176 8.72 16.11 -1.04
CA SER A 176 7.49 16.35 -0.29
C SER A 176 7.53 15.81 1.14
N ILE A 177 7.27 16.67 2.13
CA ILE A 177 7.12 16.24 3.54
C ILE A 177 5.98 15.21 3.72
N MET A 178 4.99 15.21 2.81
CA MET A 178 3.89 14.23 2.85
C MET A 178 4.39 12.80 2.67
N THR A 179 5.58 12.61 2.09
CA THR A 179 6.20 11.29 1.90
C THR A 179 6.51 10.61 3.23
N TYR A 180 6.86 11.33 4.29
CA TYR A 180 7.04 10.73 5.63
C TYR A 180 5.75 10.04 6.09
N PHE A 181 4.60 10.70 5.93
CA PHE A 181 3.31 10.15 6.31
C PHE A 181 2.94 8.90 5.50
N ILE A 182 3.38 8.78 4.24
CA ILE A 182 3.12 7.59 3.43
C ILE A 182 3.70 6.34 4.10
N TYR A 183 4.98 6.37 4.48
CA TYR A 183 5.65 5.23 5.10
C TYR A 183 5.18 5.00 6.55
N ILE A 184 4.98 6.07 7.33
CA ILE A 184 4.44 5.97 8.69
C ILE A 184 3.04 5.34 8.68
N ASN A 185 2.17 5.75 7.74
CA ASN A 185 0.85 5.17 7.59
C ASN A 185 0.93 3.68 7.23
N SER A 186 1.91 3.25 6.43
CA SER A 186 2.09 1.83 6.10
C SER A 186 2.39 0.99 7.35
N ILE A 187 3.28 1.49 8.21
CA ILE A 187 3.58 0.86 9.51
C ILE A 187 2.31 0.77 10.36
N ALA A 188 1.58 1.89 10.54
CA ALA A 188 0.37 1.95 11.35
C ALA A 188 -0.72 0.99 10.84
N GLN A 189 -0.89 0.88 9.52
CA GLN A 189 -1.85 -0.03 8.91
C GLN A 189 -1.54 -1.49 9.22
N SER A 190 -0.29 -1.91 9.06
CA SER A 190 0.13 -3.26 9.39
C SER A 190 -0.07 -3.57 10.87
N VAL A 191 0.36 -2.68 11.75
CA VAL A 191 0.20 -2.82 13.21
C VAL A 191 -1.27 -3.01 13.57
N SER A 192 -2.18 -2.21 12.98
CA SER A 192 -3.61 -2.35 13.27
C SER A 192 -4.17 -3.73 12.90
N ILE A 193 -3.75 -4.32 11.78
CA ILE A 193 -4.19 -5.68 11.40
C ILE A 193 -3.54 -6.74 12.29
N PHE A 194 -2.26 -6.58 12.65
CA PHE A 194 -1.60 -7.49 13.59
C PHE A 194 -2.32 -7.52 14.95
N LEU A 195 -2.69 -6.36 15.48
CA LEU A 195 -3.46 -6.28 16.73
C LEU A 195 -4.79 -7.04 16.63
N MET A 196 -5.51 -6.90 15.51
CA MET A 196 -6.75 -7.65 15.28
C MET A 196 -6.51 -9.17 15.16
N TYR A 197 -5.43 -9.58 14.50
CA TYR A 197 -5.05 -10.99 14.39
C TYR A 197 -4.76 -11.60 15.76
N PHE A 198 -3.93 -10.95 16.57
CA PHE A 198 -3.60 -11.42 17.91
C PHE A 198 -4.84 -11.50 18.81
N TYR A 199 -5.73 -10.51 18.72
CA TYR A 199 -6.94 -10.45 19.53
C TYR A 199 -7.99 -11.49 19.14
N TYR A 200 -8.26 -11.66 17.84
CA TYR A 200 -9.33 -12.53 17.36
C TYR A 200 -8.86 -13.94 17.00
N ASP A 201 -7.87 -14.07 16.11
CA ASP A 201 -7.57 -15.35 15.46
C ASP A 201 -6.59 -16.19 16.30
N LEU A 202 -5.53 -15.59 16.83
CA LEU A 202 -4.56 -16.33 17.65
C LEU A 202 -5.21 -16.84 18.95
N ARG A 203 -6.04 -16.00 19.58
CA ARG A 203 -6.78 -16.38 20.80
C ARG A 203 -7.75 -17.53 20.56
N LYS A 204 -8.45 -17.55 19.41
CA LYS A 204 -9.33 -18.66 19.01
C LYS A 204 -8.53 -19.93 18.77
N ARG A 205 -7.42 -19.84 18.01
CA ARG A 205 -6.54 -20.99 17.71
C ARG A 205 -6.00 -21.65 18.99
N ASN A 206 -5.53 -20.84 19.94
CA ASN A 206 -5.01 -21.37 21.21
C ASN A 206 -6.10 -22.10 22.02
N LYS A 207 -7.33 -21.57 22.07
CA LYS A 207 -8.47 -22.26 22.73
C LYS A 207 -8.80 -23.59 22.08
N THR A 208 -8.77 -23.67 20.75
CA THR A 208 -9.01 -24.93 20.03
C THR A 208 -7.93 -25.96 20.34
N ILE A 209 -6.65 -25.58 20.26
CA ILE A 209 -5.53 -26.48 20.57
C ILE A 209 -5.62 -27.02 22.00
N THR A 210 -5.91 -26.15 22.99
CA THR A 210 -6.07 -26.60 24.39
C THR A 210 -7.23 -27.56 24.56
N ARG A 211 -8.34 -27.37 23.82
CA ARG A 211 -9.48 -28.29 23.85
C ARG A 211 -9.12 -29.65 23.26
N ASP A 212 -8.42 -29.67 22.13
CA ASP A 212 -8.04 -30.90 21.42
C ASP A 212 -6.91 -31.66 22.14
N SER A 213 -6.13 -31.00 23.01
CA SER A 213 -5.10 -31.65 23.85
C SER A 213 -5.63 -32.28 25.15
N VAL A 214 -6.90 -32.04 25.48
CA VAL A 214 -7.57 -32.55 26.70
C VAL A 214 -8.51 -33.72 26.38
N ILE A 215 -8.68 -34.05 25.10
CA ILE A 215 -9.46 -35.18 24.59
C ILE A 215 -8.47 -36.24 24.10
#